data_AF-A0A1I2J540-F1
#
_entry.id   AF-A0A1I2J540-F1
#
_cell.length_a   1.000
_cell.length_b   1.000
_cell.length_c   1.000
_cell.angle_alpha   90.00
_cell.angle_beta   90.00
_cell.angle_gamma   90.00
#
_symmetry.space_group_name_H-M   'P 1'
#
loop_
_entity.id
_entity.type
_entity.pdbx_description
1 polymer ?
#
loop_
_entity_poly.entity_id
_entity_poly.type
_entity_poly.pdbx_seq_one_letter_code
_entity_poly.pdbx_strand_id
1 'polypeptide(L)'
;MRPWANGMPDDNLLHHFEGESIEGHTSNFVSTTSSLGAAIEHAASLARPNSEEPFDTDFVTYIYQVRPDHGFYDVEASLAQARDIAASDSQRRTRLESILRDYAGMDELVAHRGFSHERIIAYAELTGTLLQRFGVAAGSPLLSPTFWSHRWIGNADYRPAYDADTSNPEVYTNVGDPRGYRDMAAGETLAAVPLAFTCESIRLDAGGSTQRKRRHANRAACAGQAYMTSRLLPNRIFYDKRLLEAIVRDGL
;
A
#
# COMPACT_ATOMS: atom_id res chain seq x y z
N MET A 1 -0.58 -11.74 7.85
CA MET A 1 -0.80 -11.42 6.43
C MET A 1 0.29 -12.08 5.61
N ARG A 2 -0.03 -12.67 4.45
CA ARG A 2 0.97 -13.33 3.60
C ARG A 2 1.01 -12.69 2.20
N PRO A 3 2.21 -12.52 1.63
CA PRO A 3 2.35 -12.16 0.23
C PRO A 3 1.84 -13.26 -0.71
N TRP A 4 1.74 -12.92 -1.99
CA TRP A 4 1.34 -13.86 -3.02
C TRP A 4 2.47 -14.83 -3.38
N ALA A 5 2.50 -15.99 -2.72
CA ALA A 5 3.47 -17.06 -3.01
C ALA A 5 2.90 -18.17 -3.92
N ASN A 6 2.32 -17.83 -5.08
CA ASN A 6 1.99 -18.86 -6.09
C ASN A 6 2.87 -18.64 -7.34
N GLY A 7 4.12 -19.10 -7.28
CA GLY A 7 5.16 -18.86 -8.29
C GLY A 7 6.53 -18.70 -7.62
N MET A 8 7.56 -18.31 -8.37
CA MET A 8 8.76 -17.74 -7.74
C MET A 8 8.36 -16.40 -7.12
N PRO A 9 8.53 -16.20 -5.79
CA PRO A 9 8.24 -14.93 -5.15
C PRO A 9 9.03 -13.80 -5.81
N ASP A 10 8.37 -12.68 -6.07
CA ASP A 10 9.02 -11.48 -6.58
C ASP A 10 9.51 -10.64 -5.40
N ASP A 11 10.82 -10.68 -5.22
CA ASP A 11 11.57 -9.99 -4.17
C ASP A 11 12.06 -8.59 -4.62
N ASN A 12 11.63 -8.09 -5.78
CA ASN A 12 12.00 -6.77 -6.29
C ASN A 12 11.08 -5.68 -5.71
N LEU A 13 11.68 -4.74 -4.95
CA LEU A 13 10.93 -3.69 -4.27
C LEU A 13 10.18 -2.77 -5.24
N LEU A 14 10.80 -2.39 -6.36
CA LEU A 14 10.14 -1.52 -7.35
C LEU A 14 9.00 -2.24 -8.07
N HIS A 15 9.10 -3.54 -8.34
CA HIS A 15 7.97 -4.29 -8.87
C HIS A 15 6.78 -4.35 -7.89
N HIS A 16 7.03 -4.34 -6.57
CA HIS A 16 5.97 -4.21 -5.58
C HIS A 16 5.40 -2.80 -5.58
N PHE A 17 6.27 -1.81 -5.42
CA PHE A 17 5.92 -0.40 -5.32
C PHE A 17 5.14 0.08 -6.54
N GLU A 18 5.64 -0.22 -7.74
CA GLU A 18 5.02 0.14 -9.02
C GLU A 18 3.81 -0.74 -9.36
N GLY A 19 3.49 -1.77 -8.57
CA GLY A 19 2.29 -2.61 -8.72
C GLY A 19 2.41 -3.79 -9.70
N GLU A 20 3.53 -3.93 -10.40
CA GLU A 20 3.79 -5.03 -11.36
C GLU A 20 3.60 -6.41 -10.73
N SER A 21 4.28 -6.64 -9.61
CA SER A 21 4.24 -7.92 -8.89
C SER A 21 2.89 -8.14 -8.17
N ILE A 22 2.07 -7.10 -8.06
CA ILE A 22 0.70 -7.21 -7.53
C ILE A 22 -0.24 -7.70 -8.62
N GLU A 23 -0.19 -7.13 -9.83
CA GLU A 23 -0.94 -7.63 -10.99
C GLU A 23 -0.56 -9.08 -11.29
N GLY A 24 0.75 -9.38 -11.24
CA GLY A 24 1.29 -10.73 -11.37
C GLY A 24 0.88 -11.69 -10.25
N HIS A 25 0.41 -11.17 -9.11
CA HIS A 25 0.18 -11.95 -7.88
C HIS A 25 1.42 -12.76 -7.48
N THR A 26 2.59 -12.11 -7.49
CA THR A 26 3.89 -12.69 -7.17
C THR A 26 4.63 -11.92 -6.08
N SER A 27 4.16 -10.72 -5.74
CA SER A 27 4.85 -9.85 -4.78
C SER A 27 5.08 -10.52 -3.44
N ASN A 28 6.32 -10.43 -2.95
CA ASN A 28 6.73 -10.98 -1.66
C ASN A 28 6.70 -9.97 -0.50
N PHE A 29 5.93 -8.88 -0.65
CA PHE A 29 5.87 -7.81 0.34
C PHE A 29 4.43 -7.51 0.75
N VAL A 30 4.29 -6.95 1.96
CA VAL A 30 3.04 -6.31 2.42
C VAL A 30 3.36 -4.88 2.82
N SER A 31 2.70 -3.91 2.18
CA SER A 31 2.82 -2.49 2.51
C SER A 31 2.22 -2.17 3.88
N THR A 32 2.95 -1.40 4.67
CA THR A 32 2.53 -0.84 5.97
C THR A 32 3.09 0.58 6.10
N THR A 33 2.66 1.35 7.09
CA THR A 33 3.22 2.69 7.35
C THR A 33 3.37 2.91 8.84
N SER A 34 4.38 3.67 9.24
CA SER A 34 4.52 4.13 10.62
C SER A 34 3.73 5.42 10.91
N SER A 35 3.13 6.04 9.87
CA SER A 35 2.29 7.22 9.98
C SER A 35 0.81 6.86 10.03
N LEU A 36 0.14 7.15 11.15
CA LEU A 36 -1.32 7.05 11.26
C LEU A 36 -2.02 7.93 10.22
N GLY A 37 -1.45 9.10 9.94
CA GLY A 37 -2.00 10.03 8.95
C GLY A 37 -1.99 9.41 7.55
N ALA A 38 -0.85 8.88 7.12
CA ALA A 38 -0.73 8.21 5.83
C ALA A 38 -1.70 7.02 5.69
N ALA A 39 -1.87 6.22 6.75
CA ALA A 39 -2.82 5.10 6.75
C ALA A 39 -4.29 5.57 6.55
N ILE A 40 -4.67 6.66 7.22
CA ILE A 40 -6.03 7.22 7.15
C ILE A 40 -6.27 7.94 5.83
N GLU A 41 -5.31 8.72 5.34
CA GLU A 41 -5.39 9.39 4.04
C GLU A 41 -5.52 8.38 2.91
N HIS A 42 -4.75 7.28 2.98
CA HIS A 42 -4.90 6.17 2.06
C HIS A 42 -6.31 5.56 2.15
N ALA A 43 -6.77 5.19 3.34
CA ALA A 43 -8.11 4.64 3.51
C ALA A 43 -9.22 5.58 3.00
N ALA A 44 -9.08 6.89 3.21
CA ALA A 44 -10.01 7.91 2.73
C ALA A 44 -10.02 8.01 1.20
N SER A 45 -8.87 7.82 0.53
CA SER A 45 -8.81 7.80 -0.93
C SER A 45 -9.60 6.65 -1.56
N LEU A 46 -9.79 5.55 -0.83
CA LEU A 46 -10.62 4.40 -1.23
C LEU A 46 -12.12 4.63 -0.98
N ALA A 47 -12.46 5.54 -0.08
CA ALA A 47 -13.81 5.76 0.43
C ALA A 47 -14.63 6.77 -0.39
N ARG A 48 -14.04 7.36 -1.43
CA ARG A 48 -14.76 8.29 -2.31
C ARG A 48 -14.20 8.31 -3.70
N PRO A 49 -15.01 8.76 -4.68
CA PRO A 49 -14.57 8.64 -6.04
C PRO A 49 -13.57 9.74 -6.46
N ASN A 50 -13.69 10.94 -5.94
CA ASN A 50 -12.69 11.98 -6.16
C ASN A 50 -12.75 12.98 -5.01
N SER A 51 -11.91 14.00 -5.06
CA SER A 51 -11.87 15.00 -4.00
C SER A 51 -13.14 15.85 -3.89
N GLU A 52 -13.97 15.90 -4.93
CA GLU A 52 -15.17 16.74 -5.04
C GLU A 52 -16.42 16.02 -4.54
N GLU A 53 -16.43 14.69 -4.58
CA GLU A 53 -17.54 13.87 -4.10
C GLU A 53 -17.47 13.62 -2.58
N PRO A 54 -18.65 13.47 -1.91
CA PRO A 54 -18.69 13.07 -0.51
C PRO A 54 -18.11 11.66 -0.31
N PHE A 55 -17.74 11.36 0.92
CA PHE A 55 -17.40 9.99 1.29
C PHE A 55 -18.64 9.12 1.20
N ASP A 56 -18.46 7.93 0.67
CA ASP A 56 -19.50 6.90 0.70
C ASP A 56 -19.75 6.50 2.17
N THR A 57 -20.99 6.62 2.63
CA THR A 57 -21.36 6.35 4.01
C THR A 57 -21.34 4.85 4.37
N ASP A 58 -21.42 3.98 3.37
CA ASP A 58 -21.40 2.52 3.54
C ASP A 58 -19.97 1.95 3.56
N PHE A 59 -18.96 2.79 3.32
CA PHE A 59 -17.57 2.39 3.36
C PHE A 59 -17.17 1.91 4.76
N VAL A 60 -16.55 0.73 4.82
CA VAL A 60 -15.97 0.18 6.05
C VAL A 60 -14.59 -0.38 5.74
N THR A 61 -13.60 0.04 6.52
CA THR A 61 -12.26 -0.54 6.51
C THR A 61 -11.70 -0.59 7.93
N TYR A 62 -10.55 -1.25 8.08
CA TYR A 62 -9.90 -1.41 9.37
C TYR A 62 -8.48 -0.86 9.31
N ILE A 63 -8.13 -0.11 10.36
CA ILE A 63 -6.74 0.27 10.64
C ILE A 63 -6.19 -0.77 11.60
N TYR A 64 -4.99 -1.29 11.32
CA TYR A 64 -4.31 -2.29 12.14
C TYR A 64 -3.04 -1.69 12.75
N GLN A 65 -2.87 -1.85 14.06
CA GLN A 65 -1.59 -1.63 14.72
C GLN A 65 -0.80 -2.94 14.69
N VAL A 66 0.39 -2.89 14.09
CA VAL A 66 1.25 -4.05 13.89
C VAL A 66 2.60 -3.79 14.56
N ARG A 67 3.07 -4.76 15.35
CA ARG A 67 4.42 -4.78 15.88
C ARG A 67 5.39 -5.24 14.77
N PRO A 68 6.29 -4.38 14.26
CA PRO A 68 7.23 -4.79 13.23
C PRO A 68 8.27 -5.77 13.79
N ASP A 69 8.99 -6.44 12.88
CA ASP A 69 10.22 -7.17 13.16
C ASP A 69 11.30 -6.87 12.11
N HIS A 70 12.42 -7.58 12.18
CA HIS A 70 13.53 -7.43 11.21
C HIS A 70 13.16 -7.79 9.75
N GLY A 71 11.94 -8.26 9.46
CA GLY A 71 11.42 -8.40 8.11
C GLY A 71 10.78 -7.12 7.55
N PHE A 72 10.64 -6.07 8.35
CA PHE A 72 10.08 -4.78 7.93
C PHE A 72 11.18 -3.83 7.51
N TYR A 73 11.13 -3.34 6.27
CA TYR A 73 12.15 -2.47 5.69
C TYR A 73 11.56 -1.12 5.30
N ASP A 74 12.31 -0.06 5.57
CA ASP A 74 11.97 1.31 5.16
C ASP A 74 12.13 1.46 3.63
N VAL A 75 11.04 1.85 2.95
CA VAL A 75 11.02 1.96 1.50
C VAL A 75 11.81 3.16 1.02
N GLU A 76 11.67 4.32 1.67
CA GLU A 76 12.34 5.56 1.27
C GLU A 76 13.86 5.41 1.39
N ALA A 77 14.34 4.87 2.52
CA ALA A 77 15.75 4.59 2.75
C ALA A 77 16.31 3.58 1.73
N SER A 78 15.54 2.54 1.40
CA SER A 78 15.92 1.54 0.39
C SER A 78 16.06 2.16 -1.01
N LEU A 79 15.10 2.99 -1.41
CA LEU A 79 15.16 3.72 -2.69
C LEU A 79 16.30 4.74 -2.72
N ALA A 80 16.55 5.46 -1.62
CA ALA A 80 17.63 6.42 -1.49
C ALA A 80 19.01 5.74 -1.62
N GLN A 81 19.21 4.59 -0.96
CA GLN A 81 20.45 3.83 -1.11
C GLN A 81 20.63 3.30 -2.54
N ALA A 82 19.57 2.81 -3.18
CA ALA A 82 19.63 2.39 -4.59
C ALA A 82 20.01 3.55 -5.53
N ARG A 83 19.50 4.76 -5.27
CA ARG A 83 19.87 5.99 -6.00
C ARG A 83 21.35 6.31 -5.81
N ASP A 84 21.87 6.20 -4.59
CA ASP A 84 23.24 6.59 -4.25
C ASP A 84 24.29 5.64 -4.81
N ILE A 85 23.92 4.37 -5.03
CA ILE A 85 24.77 3.38 -5.70
C ILE A 85 24.69 3.48 -7.23
N ALA A 86 23.60 4.04 -7.78
CA ALA A 86 23.46 4.22 -9.23
C ALA A 86 24.44 5.27 -9.78
N ALA A 87 24.95 5.04 -10.99
CA ALA A 87 25.84 5.99 -11.67
C ALA A 87 25.17 7.37 -11.80
N SER A 88 25.93 8.43 -11.57
CA SER A 88 25.44 9.81 -11.42
C SER A 88 24.68 10.34 -12.64
N ASP A 89 25.02 9.87 -13.83
CA ASP A 89 24.43 10.23 -15.12
C ASP A 89 23.44 9.20 -15.66
N SER A 90 23.13 8.16 -14.87
CA SER A 90 22.23 7.09 -15.31
C SER A 90 20.76 7.49 -15.25
N GLN A 91 19.99 7.01 -16.23
CA GLN A 91 18.53 7.12 -16.23
C GLN A 91 17.89 6.50 -14.97
N ARG A 92 18.50 5.43 -14.44
CA ARG A 92 18.08 4.78 -13.19
C ARG A 92 18.10 5.77 -12.02
N ARG A 93 19.20 6.51 -11.88
CA ARG A 93 19.34 7.52 -10.81
C ARG A 93 18.29 8.61 -10.96
N THR A 94 18.11 9.17 -12.16
CA THR A 94 17.10 10.21 -12.42
C THR A 94 15.68 9.74 -12.08
N ARG A 95 15.33 8.50 -12.42
CA ARG A 95 14.02 7.93 -12.10
C ARG A 95 13.83 7.72 -10.60
N LEU A 96 14.83 7.20 -9.90
CA LEU A 96 14.79 7.05 -8.44
C LEU A 96 14.68 8.40 -7.73
N GLU A 97 15.37 9.44 -8.22
CA GLU A 97 15.23 10.81 -7.71
C GLU A 97 13.83 11.39 -7.92
N SER A 98 13.16 11.04 -9.02
CA SER A 98 11.76 11.42 -9.25
C SER A 98 10.83 10.71 -8.28
N ILE A 99 10.95 9.39 -8.16
CA ILE A 99 10.14 8.57 -7.24
C ILE A 99 10.29 9.08 -5.81
N LEU A 100 11.52 9.27 -5.32
CA LEU A 100 11.78 9.75 -3.97
C LEU A 100 11.17 11.13 -3.70
N ARG A 101 11.16 12.01 -4.71
CA ARG A 101 10.56 13.35 -4.57
C ARG A 101 9.04 13.28 -4.45
N ASP A 102 8.41 12.43 -5.24
CA ASP A 102 6.96 12.31 -5.29
C ASP A 102 6.42 11.43 -4.15
N TYR A 103 7.27 10.59 -3.56
CA TYR A 103 6.92 9.60 -2.54
C TYR A 103 7.33 9.97 -1.12
N ALA A 104 8.15 11.01 -0.94
CA ALA A 104 8.68 11.40 0.37
C ALA A 104 7.58 11.61 1.42
N GLY A 105 7.83 11.14 2.64
CA GLY A 105 6.97 11.39 3.81
C GLY A 105 5.76 10.46 3.94
N MET A 106 5.70 9.38 3.15
CA MET A 106 4.69 8.31 3.33
C MET A 106 5.01 7.38 4.50
N ASP A 107 6.24 7.45 5.02
CA ASP A 107 6.76 6.64 6.13
C ASP A 107 6.44 5.14 5.97
N GLU A 108 6.51 4.65 4.72
CA GLU A 108 6.16 3.27 4.36
C GLU A 108 7.25 2.30 4.79
N LEU A 109 6.78 1.21 5.39
CA LEU A 109 7.54 0.02 5.70
C LEU A 109 6.95 -1.14 4.91
N VAL A 110 7.77 -1.94 4.26
CA VAL A 110 7.34 -3.20 3.63
C VAL A 110 7.73 -4.38 4.49
N ALA A 111 6.78 -5.25 4.79
CA ALA A 111 7.05 -6.53 5.43
C ALA A 111 7.43 -7.58 4.38
N HIS A 112 8.72 -7.86 4.25
CA HIS A 112 9.23 -8.93 3.37
C HIS A 112 8.77 -10.29 3.90
N ARG A 113 8.20 -11.12 3.01
CA ARG A 113 7.56 -12.41 3.33
C ARG A 113 6.31 -12.31 4.23
N GLY A 114 5.83 -11.09 4.49
CA GLY A 114 4.67 -10.82 5.33
C GLY A 114 4.96 -11.01 6.83
N PHE A 115 3.89 -11.17 7.61
CA PHE A 115 3.99 -11.26 9.07
C PHE A 115 2.85 -12.08 9.69
N SER A 116 3.08 -12.63 10.88
CA SER A 116 2.07 -13.41 11.62
C SER A 116 0.94 -12.51 12.17
N HIS A 117 -0.27 -13.05 12.28
CA HIS A 117 -1.39 -12.35 12.94
C HIS A 117 -1.09 -12.06 14.43
N GLU A 118 -0.22 -12.85 15.06
CA GLU A 118 0.22 -12.66 16.45
C GLU A 118 1.03 -11.36 16.67
N ARG A 119 1.43 -10.67 15.59
CA ARG A 119 2.08 -9.36 15.62
C ARG A 119 1.08 -8.19 15.55
N ILE A 120 -0.19 -8.45 15.25
CA ILE A 120 -1.22 -7.43 15.25
C ILE A 120 -1.57 -7.15 16.71
N ILE A 121 -1.31 -5.93 17.17
CA ILE A 121 -1.55 -5.47 18.55
C ILE A 121 -3.05 -5.23 18.76
N ALA A 122 -3.63 -4.43 17.85
CA ALA A 122 -5.01 -3.99 17.92
C ALA A 122 -5.49 -3.60 16.52
N TYR A 123 -6.81 -3.42 16.39
CA TYR A 123 -7.43 -2.90 15.18
C TYR A 123 -8.56 -1.93 15.55
N ALA A 124 -8.88 -1.02 14.64
CA ALA A 124 -9.99 -0.08 14.79
C ALA A 124 -10.73 0.06 13.46
N GLU A 125 -12.05 0.18 13.54
CA GLU A 125 -12.89 0.39 12.38
C GLU A 125 -12.88 1.87 11.95
N LEU A 126 -12.63 2.11 10.67
CA LEU A 126 -12.78 3.41 10.02
C LEU A 126 -13.94 3.32 9.02
N THR A 127 -14.98 4.10 9.28
CA THR A 127 -16.19 4.11 8.45
C THR A 127 -16.29 5.36 7.59
N GLY A 128 -17.03 5.25 6.50
CA GLY A 128 -17.43 6.36 5.66
C GLY A 128 -18.10 7.50 6.42
N THR A 129 -18.92 7.15 7.42
CA THR A 129 -19.56 8.14 8.31
C THR A 129 -18.53 8.92 9.14
N LEU A 130 -17.47 8.27 9.65
CA LEU A 130 -16.39 8.96 10.35
C LEU A 130 -15.62 9.90 9.41
N LEU A 131 -15.32 9.43 8.20
CA LEU A 131 -14.66 10.22 7.16
C LEU A 131 -15.50 11.44 6.76
N GLN A 132 -16.80 11.26 6.55
CA GLN A 132 -17.73 12.35 6.22
C GLN A 132 -17.85 13.38 7.35
N ARG A 133 -17.82 12.93 8.61
CA ARG A 133 -17.98 13.80 9.77
C ARG A 133 -16.74 14.62 10.09
N PHE A 134 -15.55 14.02 9.97
CA PHE A 134 -14.31 14.62 10.47
C PHE A 134 -13.34 15.03 9.36
N GLY A 135 -13.47 14.47 8.16
CA GLY A 135 -12.54 14.70 7.05
C GLY A 135 -11.12 14.23 7.35
N VAL A 136 -10.22 14.43 6.39
CA VAL A 136 -8.78 14.07 6.50
C VAL A 136 -7.85 15.25 6.24
N ALA A 137 -8.36 16.48 6.34
CA ALA A 137 -7.52 17.66 6.25
C ALA A 137 -6.61 17.81 7.48
N ALA A 138 -5.54 18.58 7.35
CA ALA A 138 -4.64 18.91 8.45
C ALA A 138 -5.44 19.43 9.66
N GLY A 139 -5.17 18.85 10.85
CA GLY A 139 -5.91 19.14 12.08
C GLY A 139 -7.19 18.32 12.30
N SER A 140 -7.55 17.43 11.38
CA SER A 140 -8.65 16.49 11.59
C SER A 140 -8.42 15.64 12.84
N PRO A 141 -9.44 15.43 13.69
CA PRO A 141 -9.37 14.49 14.80
C PRO A 141 -8.95 13.08 14.36
N LEU A 142 -9.30 12.64 13.15
CA LEU A 142 -8.91 11.32 12.64
C LEU A 142 -7.39 11.14 12.62
N LEU A 143 -6.62 12.20 12.36
CA LEU A 143 -5.16 12.13 12.29
C LEU A 143 -4.48 12.14 13.67
N SER A 144 -5.25 12.27 14.75
CA SER A 144 -4.74 12.31 16.11
C SER A 144 -4.78 10.94 16.80
N PRO A 145 -3.69 10.44 17.40
CA PRO A 145 -3.70 9.22 18.19
C PRO A 145 -4.72 9.23 19.34
N THR A 146 -4.99 10.41 19.93
CA THR A 146 -5.96 10.55 21.04
C THR A 146 -7.40 10.29 20.60
N PHE A 147 -7.73 10.50 19.32
CA PHE A 147 -9.05 10.15 18.80
C PHE A 147 -9.26 8.63 18.82
N TRP A 148 -8.20 7.85 18.62
CA TRP A 148 -8.29 6.39 18.52
C TRP A 148 -8.13 5.66 19.85
N SER A 149 -7.70 6.32 20.92
CA SER A 149 -7.35 5.69 22.21
C SER A 149 -8.44 4.77 22.77
N HIS A 150 -9.71 5.10 22.60
CA HIS A 150 -10.86 4.31 23.06
C HIS A 150 -11.56 3.51 21.95
N ARG A 151 -11.04 3.56 20.72
CA ARG A 151 -11.58 2.87 19.54
C ARG A 151 -10.81 1.61 19.17
N TRP A 152 -9.61 1.44 19.72
CA TRP A 152 -8.82 0.24 19.52
C TRP A 152 -9.47 -0.96 20.20
N ILE A 153 -9.63 -2.02 19.42
CA ILE A 153 -10.00 -3.35 19.89
C ILE A 153 -8.71 -4.17 19.92
N GLY A 154 -8.33 -4.64 21.12
CA GLY A 154 -7.13 -5.46 21.30
C GLY A 154 -7.28 -6.82 20.61
N ASN A 155 -6.19 -7.29 20.00
CA ASN A 155 -6.15 -8.63 19.43
C ASN A 155 -5.78 -9.65 20.51
N ALA A 156 -6.67 -10.61 20.79
CA ALA A 156 -6.42 -11.65 21.79
C ALA A 156 -5.24 -12.58 21.44
N ASP A 157 -4.91 -12.69 20.15
CA ASP A 157 -3.79 -13.50 19.67
C ASP A 157 -2.45 -12.76 19.68
N TYR A 158 -2.43 -11.47 20.04
CA TYR A 158 -1.20 -10.71 20.14
C TYR A 158 -0.26 -11.35 21.16
N ARG A 159 1.03 -11.50 20.80
CA ARG A 159 2.04 -12.02 21.73
C ARG A 159 2.91 -10.89 22.27
N PRO A 160 2.85 -10.61 23.59
CA PRO A 160 3.72 -9.62 24.24
C PRO A 160 5.21 -9.93 24.13
N ALA A 161 5.58 -11.17 23.80
CA ALA A 161 6.97 -11.54 23.51
C ALA A 161 7.60 -10.71 22.37
N TYR A 162 6.79 -10.10 21.50
CA TYR A 162 7.25 -9.24 20.41
C TYR A 162 7.39 -7.75 20.83
N ASP A 163 7.11 -7.36 22.07
CA ASP A 163 7.06 -5.94 22.47
C ASP A 163 8.39 -5.19 22.28
N ALA A 164 9.51 -5.91 22.32
CA ALA A 164 10.85 -5.37 22.10
C ALA A 164 11.29 -5.39 20.61
N ASP A 165 10.51 -6.00 19.72
CA ASP A 165 10.85 -6.09 18.30
C ASP A 165 10.73 -4.70 17.61
N THR A 166 11.67 -4.43 16.71
CA THR A 166 11.71 -3.24 15.86
C THR A 166 11.82 -3.63 14.40
N SER A 167 11.55 -2.68 13.50
CA SER A 167 11.86 -2.84 12.07
C SER A 167 13.35 -3.10 11.84
N ASN A 168 13.69 -3.56 10.64
CA ASN A 168 15.08 -3.75 10.26
C ASN A 168 15.82 -2.39 10.25
N PRO A 169 16.97 -2.26 10.94
CA PRO A 169 17.76 -1.03 10.90
C PRO A 169 18.54 -0.87 9.59
N GLU A 170 18.69 -1.92 8.80
CA GLU A 170 19.31 -1.90 7.48
C GLU A 170 18.28 -1.71 6.37
N VAL A 171 18.72 -1.21 5.21
CA VAL A 171 17.83 -1.05 4.05
C VAL A 171 17.62 -2.38 3.32
N TYR A 172 16.55 -2.46 2.55
CA TYR A 172 16.34 -3.52 1.59
C TYR A 172 17.13 -3.26 0.31
N THR A 173 17.92 -4.23 -0.15
CA THR A 173 18.89 -4.03 -1.24
C THR A 173 18.41 -4.48 -2.61
N ASN A 174 17.43 -5.39 -2.69
CA ASN A 174 16.88 -5.86 -3.96
C ASN A 174 15.80 -4.90 -4.50
N VAL A 175 16.23 -3.69 -4.86
CA VAL A 175 15.32 -2.61 -5.26
C VAL A 175 14.85 -2.71 -6.71
N GLY A 176 15.65 -3.30 -7.61
CA GLY A 176 15.35 -3.37 -9.04
C GLY A 176 15.62 -2.07 -9.80
N ASP A 177 15.02 -1.99 -11.01
CA ASP A 177 15.05 -0.81 -11.88
C ASP A 177 13.64 -0.25 -12.07
N PRO A 178 13.46 1.09 -12.01
CA PRO A 178 12.14 1.69 -12.13
C PRO A 178 11.65 1.66 -13.58
N ARG A 179 10.41 1.23 -13.83
CA ARG A 179 9.83 1.21 -15.17
C ARG A 179 9.46 2.60 -15.68
N GLY A 180 9.24 3.54 -14.77
CA GLY A 180 8.83 4.92 -15.07
C GLY A 180 7.32 5.12 -15.16
N TYR A 181 6.54 4.13 -14.70
CA TYR A 181 5.09 4.20 -14.52
C TYR A 181 4.66 3.30 -13.37
N ARG A 182 3.50 3.59 -12.77
CA ARG A 182 2.94 2.85 -11.63
C ARG A 182 1.54 2.36 -11.97
N ASP A 183 1.27 1.12 -11.60
CA ASP A 183 -0.04 0.49 -11.72
C ASP A 183 -0.93 0.98 -10.57
N MET A 184 -2.04 1.60 -10.94
CA MET A 184 -2.99 2.19 -10.02
C MET A 184 -4.34 1.49 -10.18
N ALA A 185 -5.00 1.21 -9.07
CA ALA A 185 -6.42 0.87 -9.08
C ALA A 185 -7.24 2.15 -9.17
N ALA A 186 -8.06 2.25 -10.22
CA ALA A 186 -8.99 3.36 -10.43
C ALA A 186 -10.33 2.81 -10.94
N GLY A 187 -11.42 3.29 -10.34
CA GLY A 187 -12.78 3.05 -10.84
C GLY A 187 -13.19 4.13 -11.84
N GLU A 188 -14.30 3.95 -12.56
CA GLU A 188 -14.81 4.97 -13.48
C GLU A 188 -14.98 6.35 -12.83
N THR A 189 -15.32 6.35 -11.54
CA THR A 189 -15.44 7.57 -10.75
C THR A 189 -14.34 7.70 -9.71
N LEU A 190 -13.53 6.66 -9.42
CA LEU A 190 -12.67 6.57 -8.22
C LEU A 190 -11.27 7.18 -8.33
N ALA A 191 -10.76 7.66 -7.17
CA ALA A 191 -9.46 8.28 -7.07
C ALA A 191 -8.42 7.17 -7.22
N ALA A 192 -7.45 7.41 -8.09
CA ALA A 192 -6.45 6.41 -8.38
C ALA A 192 -5.57 6.17 -7.15
N VAL A 193 -5.49 4.92 -6.71
CA VAL A 193 -4.63 4.48 -5.60
C VAL A 193 -3.59 3.49 -6.10
N PRO A 194 -2.36 3.48 -5.57
CA PRO A 194 -1.40 2.45 -5.92
C PRO A 194 -1.89 1.05 -5.64
N LEU A 195 -1.66 0.13 -6.59
CA LEU A 195 -2.15 -1.24 -6.48
C LEU A 195 -1.59 -1.97 -5.23
N ALA A 196 -0.34 -1.66 -4.83
CA ALA A 196 0.31 -2.19 -3.63
C ALA A 196 -0.45 -1.92 -2.32
N PHE A 197 -1.20 -0.82 -2.25
CA PHE A 197 -1.97 -0.46 -1.05
C PHE A 197 -3.41 -0.97 -1.08
N THR A 198 -3.83 -1.68 -2.12
CA THR A 198 -5.17 -2.24 -2.23
C THR A 198 -5.24 -3.63 -1.61
N CYS A 199 -6.45 -4.13 -1.35
CA CYS A 199 -6.63 -5.50 -0.86
C CYS A 199 -6.16 -6.58 -1.85
N GLU A 200 -5.91 -6.24 -3.13
CA GLU A 200 -5.31 -7.13 -4.12
C GLU A 200 -3.83 -7.42 -3.83
N SER A 201 -3.14 -6.63 -2.99
CA SER A 201 -1.74 -6.87 -2.62
C SER A 201 -1.55 -7.98 -1.58
N ILE A 202 -2.63 -8.42 -0.93
CA ILE A 202 -2.57 -9.39 0.16
C ILE A 202 -3.31 -10.67 -0.22
N ARG A 203 -2.73 -11.83 0.14
CA ARG A 203 -3.42 -13.11 0.03
C ARG A 203 -4.27 -13.38 1.28
N LEU A 204 -5.59 -13.52 1.12
CA LEU A 204 -6.46 -14.09 2.16
C LEU A 204 -6.50 -15.61 1.92
N ASP A 205 -6.14 -16.40 2.93
CA ASP A 205 -6.02 -17.85 2.78
C ASP A 205 -7.40 -18.52 2.66
N ALA A 206 -7.89 -18.66 1.43
CA ALA A 206 -8.94 -19.62 1.10
C ALA A 206 -8.31 -21.00 0.91
N GLY A 207 -8.48 -21.88 1.91
CA GLY A 207 -7.94 -23.24 1.92
C GLY A 207 -8.08 -23.99 0.59
N GLY A 208 -6.99 -24.64 0.16
CA GLY A 208 -7.01 -25.75 -0.80
C GLY A 208 -7.48 -25.51 -2.26
N SER A 209 -7.79 -24.28 -2.69
CA SER A 209 -8.42 -24.08 -4.03
C SER A 209 -7.43 -23.75 -5.17
N THR A 210 -7.81 -24.05 -6.42
CA THR A 210 -7.07 -23.73 -7.66
C THR A 210 -6.92 -22.22 -7.89
N GLN A 211 -5.88 -21.76 -8.62
CA GLN A 211 -5.55 -20.33 -8.87
C GLN A 211 -6.75 -19.45 -9.24
N ARG A 212 -7.63 -19.92 -10.13
CA ARG A 212 -8.83 -19.20 -10.58
C ARG A 212 -9.90 -19.07 -9.49
N LYS A 213 -10.02 -20.06 -8.61
CA LYS A 213 -10.91 -20.03 -7.44
C LYS A 213 -10.35 -19.13 -6.33
N ARG A 214 -9.03 -19.10 -6.14
CA ARG A 214 -8.35 -18.18 -5.21
C ARG A 214 -8.49 -16.72 -5.62
N ARG A 215 -8.30 -16.42 -6.92
CA ARG A 215 -8.56 -15.09 -7.49
C ARG A 215 -10.02 -14.66 -7.23
N HIS A 216 -10.98 -15.54 -7.49
CA HIS A 216 -12.38 -15.26 -7.19
C HIS A 216 -12.66 -15.10 -5.69
N ALA A 217 -12.00 -15.87 -4.81
CA ALA A 217 -12.19 -15.81 -3.37
C ALA A 217 -11.59 -14.54 -2.75
N ASN A 218 -10.40 -14.10 -3.17
CA ASN A 218 -9.86 -12.80 -2.76
C ASN A 218 -10.70 -11.65 -3.30
N ARG A 219 -11.10 -11.69 -4.58
CA ARG A 219 -12.02 -10.70 -5.15
C ARG A 219 -13.38 -10.69 -4.45
N ALA A 220 -13.85 -11.84 -3.94
CA ALA A 220 -15.08 -11.95 -3.14
C ALA A 220 -14.90 -11.50 -1.68
N ALA A 221 -13.74 -11.74 -1.07
CA ALA A 221 -13.41 -11.22 0.27
C ALA A 221 -13.16 -9.70 0.24
N CYS A 222 -12.56 -9.19 -0.84
CA CYS A 222 -12.54 -7.79 -1.22
C CYS A 222 -13.92 -7.27 -1.67
N ALA A 223 -14.90 -8.14 -1.97
CA ALA A 223 -16.24 -7.70 -2.38
C ALA A 223 -17.09 -7.20 -1.19
N GLY A 224 -16.69 -7.50 0.05
CA GLY A 224 -17.19 -6.80 1.24
C GLY A 224 -16.80 -5.32 1.27
N GLN A 225 -15.77 -4.93 0.51
CA GLN A 225 -15.51 -3.55 0.10
C GLN A 225 -16.10 -3.36 -1.31
N ALA A 226 -17.44 -3.42 -1.39
CA ALA A 226 -18.22 -3.44 -2.63
C ALA A 226 -17.93 -2.29 -3.62
N TYR A 227 -17.20 -1.27 -3.16
CA TYR A 227 -16.70 -0.14 -3.95
C TYR A 227 -15.49 -0.47 -4.84
N MET A 228 -14.74 -1.55 -4.56
CA MET A 228 -13.52 -1.89 -5.31
C MET A 228 -13.69 -3.02 -6.34
N THR A 229 -14.77 -3.79 -6.35
CA THR A 229 -14.79 -5.04 -7.16
C THR A 229 -15.72 -5.02 -8.37
N SER A 230 -16.71 -4.12 -8.42
CA SER A 230 -17.68 -4.06 -9.52
C SER A 230 -17.38 -2.99 -10.59
N ARG A 231 -16.45 -2.06 -10.34
CA ARG A 231 -16.11 -0.95 -11.28
C ARG A 231 -14.62 -0.68 -11.49
N LEU A 232 -13.71 -1.50 -10.96
CA LEU A 232 -12.29 -1.42 -11.33
C LEU A 232 -12.12 -2.04 -12.72
N LEU A 233 -11.98 -1.18 -13.73
CA LEU A 233 -11.32 -1.56 -14.97
C LEU A 233 -9.85 -1.84 -14.62
N PRO A 234 -9.30 -3.03 -14.92
CA PRO A 234 -7.87 -3.21 -14.83
C PRO A 234 -7.19 -2.19 -15.75
N ASN A 235 -6.13 -1.57 -15.25
CA ASN A 235 -5.13 -0.81 -16.00
C ASN A 235 -5.52 0.63 -16.38
N ARG A 236 -5.38 1.54 -15.42
CA ARG A 236 -4.85 2.88 -15.74
C ARG A 236 -3.40 2.95 -15.31
N ILE A 237 -2.52 2.79 -16.29
CA ILE A 237 -1.08 3.08 -16.19
C ILE A 237 -0.98 4.60 -16.07
N PHE A 238 -0.52 5.10 -14.92
CA PHE A 238 -0.15 6.51 -14.80
C PHE A 238 1.35 6.62 -15.08
N TYR A 239 1.66 7.21 -16.22
CA TYR A 239 3.00 7.62 -16.58
C TYR A 239 3.43 8.80 -15.72
N ASP A 240 4.72 8.87 -15.41
CA ASP A 240 5.32 10.09 -14.86
C ASP A 240 4.89 11.30 -15.71
N LYS A 241 4.22 12.25 -15.05
CA LYS A 241 3.64 13.44 -15.68
C LYS A 241 4.69 14.23 -16.47
N ARG A 242 5.96 14.22 -16.03
CA ARG A 242 7.05 14.91 -16.72
C ARG A 242 7.59 14.13 -17.91
N LEU A 243 7.53 12.80 -17.87
CA LEU A 243 7.91 11.95 -19.01
C LEU A 243 6.88 12.08 -20.14
N LEU A 244 5.60 12.20 -19.79
CA LEU A 244 4.54 12.66 -20.70
C LEU A 244 4.78 14.10 -21.19
N GLU A 245 5.11 15.05 -20.31
CA GLU A 245 5.41 16.43 -20.74
C GLU A 245 6.64 16.53 -21.65
N ALA A 246 7.67 15.70 -21.45
CA ALA A 246 8.84 15.64 -22.32
C ALA A 246 8.50 15.05 -23.69
N ILE A 247 7.75 13.94 -23.74
CA ILE A 247 7.27 13.33 -24.99
C ILE A 247 6.31 14.27 -25.73
N VAL A 248 5.44 15.00 -25.01
CA VAL A 248 4.50 15.97 -25.58
C VAL A 248 5.21 17.24 -26.05
N ARG A 249 6.32 17.64 -25.43
CA ARG A 249 7.14 18.79 -25.86
C ARG A 249 8.04 18.47 -27.06
N ASP A 250 8.59 17.26 -27.13
CA ASP A 250 9.50 16.85 -28.20
C ASP A 250 8.77 16.30 -29.45
N GLY A 251 7.44 16.17 -29.38
CA GLY A 251 6.57 15.91 -30.51
C GLY A 251 6.51 14.44 -30.96
N LEU A 252 5.30 14.02 -31.32
CA LEU A 252 5.09 12.94 -32.31
C LEU A 252 5.26 13.53 -33.71
#